data_AF-X1FUQ7-F1
#
_entry.id   AF-X1FUQ7-F1
#
_cell.length_a   1.000
_cell.length_b   1.000
_cell.length_c   1.000
_cell.angle_alpha   90.00
_cell.angle_beta   90.00
_cell.angle_gamma   90.00
#
_symmetry.space_group_name_H-M   'P 1'
#
loop_
_entity.id
_entity.type
_entity.pdbx_description
1 polymer ?
#
loop_
_entity_poly.entity_id
_entity_poly.type
_entity_poly.pdbx_seq_one_letter_code
_entity_poly.pdbx_strand_id
1 'polypeptide(L)'
;MAWLSGWDKRIKLDIDYTNKIGAGVTWFPVTVFLTATQGEEVFAELTTDAEYLKVAFTKTDGTTELYGECELFDVSEQKGIFHVSRTGWTIDANTSIYMYYDKDHADNNTYIGAIK
;
A
#
# COMPACT_ATOMS: atom_id res chain seq x y z
N MET A 1 14.55 -9.58 4.69
CA MET A 1 13.28 -9.59 3.92
C MET A 1 13.61 -9.37 2.45
N ALA A 2 13.00 -10.15 1.57
CA ALA A 2 13.21 -10.03 0.14
C ALA A 2 12.54 -8.75 -0.41
N TRP A 3 12.89 -8.37 -1.64
CA TRP A 3 12.26 -7.27 -2.36
C TRP A 3 11.37 -7.82 -3.47
N LEU A 4 10.29 -7.11 -3.75
CA LEU A 4 9.46 -7.41 -4.91
C LEU A 4 10.27 -7.08 -6.16
N SER A 5 10.45 -8.07 -7.03
CA SER A 5 11.33 -7.95 -8.19
C SER A 5 10.87 -6.81 -9.11
N GLY A 6 11.81 -5.97 -9.53
CA GLY A 6 11.56 -4.86 -10.45
C GLY A 6 11.26 -3.51 -9.79
N TRP A 7 10.94 -3.48 -8.48
CA TRP A 7 10.61 -2.25 -7.78
C TRP A 7 11.82 -1.61 -7.10
N ASP A 8 11.99 -0.30 -7.28
CA ASP A 8 13.18 0.41 -6.79
C ASP A 8 13.02 1.05 -5.39
N LYS A 9 11.78 1.34 -4.95
CA LYS A 9 11.52 1.99 -3.64
C LYS A 9 10.41 1.31 -2.86
N ARG A 10 10.50 1.40 -1.52
CA ARG A 10 9.46 0.91 -0.61
C ARG A 10 9.46 1.60 0.74
N ILE A 11 8.29 1.66 1.35
CA ILE A 11 8.08 2.02 2.76
C ILE A 11 7.47 0.86 3.54
N LYS A 12 7.79 0.77 4.83
CA LYS A 12 7.16 -0.17 5.75
C LYS A 12 5.97 0.53 6.42
N LEU A 13 4.82 -0.12 6.42
CA LEU A 13 3.60 0.34 7.08
C LEU A 13 3.29 -0.62 8.23
N ASP A 14 3.44 -0.14 9.45
CA ASP A 14 3.08 -0.87 10.66
C ASP A 14 1.60 -0.68 10.97
N ILE A 15 0.88 -1.78 11.15
CA ILE A 15 -0.54 -1.73 11.50
C ILE A 15 -0.64 -1.64 13.02
N ASP A 16 -1.31 -0.59 13.52
CA ASP A 16 -1.58 -0.43 14.95
C ASP A 16 -2.67 -1.41 15.41
N TYR A 17 -2.28 -2.68 15.52
CA TYR A 17 -3.15 -3.74 15.98
C TYR A 17 -3.65 -3.47 17.41
N THR A 18 -2.75 -3.08 18.32
CA THR A 18 -3.03 -2.97 19.75
C THR A 18 -4.10 -1.93 20.06
N ASN A 19 -4.04 -0.74 19.44
CA ASN A 19 -5.00 0.34 19.75
C ASN A 19 -6.17 0.43 18.76
N LYS A 20 -6.07 -0.15 17.56
CA LYS A 20 -7.12 0.00 16.52
C LYS A 20 -7.92 -1.26 16.23
N ILE A 21 -7.36 -2.45 16.45
CA ILE A 21 -8.02 -3.72 16.12
C ILE A 21 -8.34 -4.52 17.38
N GLY A 22 -7.37 -4.68 18.28
CA GLY A 22 -7.53 -5.31 19.60
C GLY A 22 -7.77 -6.83 19.60
N ALA A 23 -7.98 -7.44 18.43
CA ALA A 23 -8.19 -8.88 18.26
C ALA A 23 -7.78 -9.33 16.84
N GLY A 24 -7.42 -10.61 16.68
CA GLY A 24 -7.04 -11.16 15.38
C GLY A 24 -8.21 -11.10 14.40
N VAL A 25 -8.04 -10.42 13.28
CA VAL A 25 -9.07 -10.31 12.24
C VAL A 25 -8.61 -10.99 10.96
N THR A 26 -9.55 -11.67 10.29
CA THR A 26 -9.29 -12.37 9.02
C THR A 26 -10.08 -11.70 7.91
N TRP A 27 -9.49 -11.63 6.72
CA TRP A 27 -10.13 -11.06 5.51
C TRP A 27 -10.62 -9.61 5.69
N PHE A 28 -9.94 -8.85 6.54
CA PHE A 28 -10.30 -7.49 6.86
C PHE A 28 -9.53 -6.49 5.97
N PRO A 29 -10.20 -5.51 5.34
CA PRO A 29 -9.53 -4.44 4.60
C PRO A 29 -8.79 -3.48 5.52
N VAL A 30 -7.53 -3.19 5.19
CA VAL A 30 -6.74 -2.15 5.86
C VAL A 30 -6.65 -0.94 4.96
N THR A 31 -7.12 0.20 5.46
CA THR A 31 -6.99 1.46 4.75
C THR A 31 -5.62 2.07 5.05
N VAL A 32 -4.85 2.32 3.99
CA VAL A 32 -3.59 3.04 4.02
C VAL A 32 -3.89 4.49 3.66
N PHE A 33 -3.57 5.39 4.60
CA PHE A 33 -3.64 6.84 4.40
C PHE A 33 -2.23 7.40 4.21
N LEU A 34 -1.99 8.02 3.07
CA LEU A 34 -0.80 8.81 2.80
C LEU A 34 -1.18 10.28 2.91
N THR A 35 -0.44 11.01 3.72
CA THR A 35 -0.53 12.47 3.83
C THR A 35 0.82 13.07 3.45
N ALA A 36 0.87 14.39 3.24
CA ALA A 36 2.12 15.14 3.03
C ALA A 36 3.25 14.73 4.00
N THR A 37 2.94 14.42 5.26
CA THR A 37 3.95 14.07 6.27
C THR A 37 4.43 12.62 6.18
N GLN A 38 3.55 11.67 5.86
CA GLN A 38 3.89 10.23 5.87
C GLN A 38 4.23 9.68 4.48
N GLY A 39 3.76 10.36 3.42
CA GLY A 39 3.92 9.96 2.03
C GLY A 39 4.81 10.89 1.22
N GLU A 40 5.56 11.80 1.86
CA GLU A 40 6.39 12.80 1.17
C GLU A 40 7.25 12.17 0.06
N GLU A 41 7.96 11.08 0.37
CA GLU A 41 8.82 10.39 -0.59
C GLU A 41 8.06 9.67 -1.70
N VAL A 42 6.80 9.28 -1.45
CA VAL A 42 5.92 8.69 -2.45
C VAL A 42 5.44 9.78 -3.42
N PHE A 43 5.00 10.94 -2.91
CA PHE A 43 4.58 12.07 -3.75
C PHE A 43 5.74 12.80 -4.44
N ALA A 44 6.97 12.66 -3.93
CA ALA A 44 8.17 13.13 -4.61
C ALA A 44 8.56 12.24 -5.81
N GLU A 45 8.17 10.95 -5.78
CA GLU A 45 8.44 10.00 -6.85
C GLU A 45 7.30 9.91 -7.86
N LEU A 46 6.07 9.79 -7.36
CA LEU A 46 4.84 9.71 -8.13
C LEU A 46 4.24 11.12 -8.21
N THR A 47 4.34 11.73 -9.38
CA THR A 47 4.13 13.17 -9.60
C THR A 47 2.81 13.49 -10.29
N THR A 48 2.04 12.48 -10.68
CA THR A 48 0.73 12.63 -11.31
C THR A 48 -0.30 11.69 -10.69
N ASP A 49 -1.56 12.11 -10.66
CA ASP A 49 -2.66 11.33 -10.08
C ASP A 49 -2.85 9.97 -10.79
N ALA A 50 -2.50 9.88 -12.08
CA ALA A 50 -2.58 8.66 -12.87
C ALA A 50 -1.56 7.59 -12.44
N GLU A 51 -0.51 7.96 -11.71
CA GLU A 51 0.52 7.05 -11.23
C GLU A 51 0.12 6.26 -9.98
N TYR A 52 -1.16 6.31 -9.56
CA TYR A 52 -1.66 5.46 -8.48
C TYR A 52 -1.49 3.95 -8.76
N LEU A 53 -1.32 3.54 -10.03
CA LEU A 53 -1.00 2.16 -10.43
C LEU A 53 0.49 1.82 -10.33
N LYS A 54 1.35 2.81 -10.10
CA LYS A 54 2.80 2.66 -9.89
C LYS A 54 3.13 2.30 -8.44
N VAL A 55 2.29 1.45 -7.83
CA VAL A 55 2.44 0.99 -6.46
C VAL A 55 2.18 -0.52 -6.35
N ALA A 56 2.71 -1.14 -5.31
CA ALA A 56 2.35 -2.49 -4.92
C ALA A 56 2.34 -2.61 -3.40
N PHE A 57 1.43 -3.43 -2.86
CA PHE A 57 1.42 -3.74 -1.44
C PHE A 57 1.83 -5.19 -1.25
N THR A 58 2.70 -5.49 -0.28
CA THR A 58 3.08 -6.87 0.03
C THR A 58 2.91 -7.18 1.51
N LYS A 59 2.84 -8.47 1.83
CA LYS A 59 3.04 -8.96 3.20
C LYS A 59 4.44 -8.62 3.73
N THR A 60 4.67 -8.88 5.02
CA THR A 60 5.96 -8.71 5.70
C THR A 60 7.12 -9.46 5.06
N ASP A 61 6.86 -10.49 4.25
CA ASP A 61 7.89 -11.22 3.49
C ASP A 61 8.54 -10.37 2.38
N GLY A 62 7.88 -9.28 1.98
CA GLY A 62 8.34 -8.33 0.97
C GLY A 62 8.12 -8.79 -0.48
N THR A 63 7.46 -9.91 -0.72
CA THR A 63 7.32 -10.53 -2.06
C THR A 63 5.92 -11.03 -2.38
N THR A 64 5.11 -11.37 -1.38
CA THR A 64 3.72 -11.78 -1.59
C THR A 64 2.85 -10.54 -1.72
N GLU A 65 2.48 -10.20 -2.95
CA GLU A 65 1.59 -9.07 -3.24
C GLU A 65 0.18 -9.26 -2.67
N LEU A 66 -0.41 -8.14 -2.27
CA LEU A 66 -1.76 -7.98 -1.75
C LEU A 66 -2.54 -7.12 -2.75
N TYR A 67 -3.83 -7.44 -2.91
CA TYR A 67 -4.71 -6.61 -3.71
C TYR A 67 -5.01 -5.31 -2.97
N GLY A 68 -5.04 -4.22 -3.73
CA GLY A 68 -5.35 -2.89 -3.25
C GLY A 68 -6.32 -2.18 -4.21
N GLU A 69 -7.22 -1.40 -3.64
CA GLU A 69 -8.09 -0.50 -4.41
C GLU A 69 -7.75 0.94 -4.05
N CYS A 70 -7.45 1.76 -5.05
CA CYS A 70 -7.27 3.20 -4.87
C CYS A 70 -8.63 3.88 -4.77
N GLU A 71 -8.90 4.54 -3.64
CA GLU A 71 -10.06 5.43 -3.48
C GLU A 71 -9.71 6.84 -3.94
N LEU A 72 -8.51 7.32 -3.58
CA LEU A 72 -8.03 8.67 -3.91
C LEU A 72 -6.52 8.67 -4.07
N PHE A 73 -6.03 9.33 -5.11
CA PHE A 73 -4.61 9.68 -5.23
C PHE A 73 -4.53 11.07 -5.87
N ASP A 74 -4.27 12.07 -5.03
CA ASP A 74 -4.17 13.47 -5.41
C ASP A 74 -2.78 13.97 -5.03
N VAL A 75 -1.92 14.14 -6.04
CA VAL A 75 -0.55 14.60 -5.84
C VAL A 75 -0.52 16.09 -5.46
N SER A 76 -1.49 16.88 -5.93
CA SER A 76 -1.56 18.31 -5.65
C SER A 76 -1.87 18.60 -4.18
N GLU A 77 -2.74 17.79 -3.57
CA GLU A 77 -3.05 17.85 -2.15
C GLU A 77 -2.16 16.93 -1.30
N GLN A 78 -1.29 16.13 -1.93
CA GLN A 78 -0.46 15.10 -1.30
C GLN A 78 -1.29 14.16 -0.41
N LYS A 79 -2.34 13.60 -1.00
CA LYS A 79 -3.27 12.66 -0.34
C LYS A 79 -3.41 11.38 -1.15
N GLY A 80 -3.24 10.25 -0.45
CA GLY A 80 -3.43 8.92 -1.02
C GLY A 80 -4.27 8.07 -0.07
N ILE A 81 -5.27 7.39 -0.62
CA ILE A 81 -6.15 6.48 0.13
C ILE A 81 -6.23 5.18 -0.66
N PHE A 82 -5.69 4.11 -0.07
CA PHE A 82 -5.74 2.76 -0.63
C PHE A 82 -6.39 1.81 0.36
N HIS A 83 -7.25 0.91 -0.12
CA HIS A 83 -7.80 -0.17 0.66
C HIS A 83 -7.09 -1.47 0.29
N VAL A 84 -6.22 -1.95 1.18
CA VAL A 84 -5.42 -3.14 0.97
C VAL A 84 -6.10 -4.33 1.62
N SER A 85 -6.57 -5.29 0.81
CA SER A 85 -6.97 -6.63 1.27
C SER A 85 -7.40 -7.53 0.12
N ARG A 86 -7.18 -8.84 0.32
CA ARG A 86 -7.98 -9.90 -0.29
C ARG A 86 -8.14 -11.05 0.70
N THR A 87 -9.02 -11.99 0.38
CA THR A 87 -9.13 -13.30 1.05
C THR A 87 -7.76 -13.94 1.30
N GLY A 88 -7.56 -14.56 2.47
CA GLY A 88 -6.37 -15.37 2.76
C GLY A 88 -5.25 -14.69 3.55
N TRP A 89 -5.53 -13.57 4.22
CA TRP A 89 -4.63 -12.99 5.22
C TRP A 89 -5.32 -12.77 6.58
N THR A 90 -4.51 -12.76 7.63
CA THR A 90 -4.89 -12.52 9.03
C THR A 90 -4.02 -11.40 9.55
N ILE A 91 -4.63 -10.46 10.27
CA ILE A 91 -3.93 -9.36 10.93
C ILE A 91 -3.86 -9.68 12.42
N ASP A 92 -2.64 -9.64 12.95
CA ASP A 92 -2.30 -9.83 14.36
C ASP A 92 -1.34 -8.73 14.85
N ALA A 93 -0.87 -8.86 16.09
CA ALA A 93 -0.02 -7.89 16.76
C ALA A 93 1.31 -7.56 16.05
N ASN A 94 1.77 -8.40 15.12
CA ASN A 94 3.05 -8.22 14.42
C ASN A 94 2.86 -8.06 12.91
N THR A 95 1.66 -7.72 12.46
CA THR A 95 1.39 -7.58 11.03
C THR A 95 1.81 -6.19 10.54
N SER A 96 2.75 -6.19 9.60
CA SER A 96 3.11 -5.02 8.80
C SER A 96 2.91 -5.35 7.33
N ILE A 97 2.82 -4.32 6.51
CA ILE A 97 2.88 -4.45 5.05
C ILE A 97 4.00 -3.57 4.51
N TYR A 98 4.46 -3.87 3.31
CA TYR A 98 5.28 -2.93 2.54
C TYR A 98 4.43 -2.30 1.45
N MET A 99 4.64 -1.02 1.22
CA MET A 99 4.20 -0.33 0.02
C MET A 99 5.41 -0.06 -0.85
N TYR A 100 5.45 -0.62 -2.04
CA TYR A 100 6.41 -0.32 -3.09
C TYR A 100 5.84 0.78 -3.97
N TYR A 101 6.73 1.60 -4.53
CA TYR A 101 6.38 2.69 -5.44
C TYR A 101 7.56 2.97 -6.37
N ASP A 102 7.27 3.19 -7.65
CA ASP A 102 8.30 3.37 -8.68
C ASP A 102 7.65 3.90 -9.95
N LYS A 103 7.97 5.14 -10.34
CA LYS A 103 7.34 5.78 -11.51
C LYS A 103 7.69 5.07 -12.83
N ASP A 104 8.85 4.42 -12.89
CA ASP A 104 9.40 3.80 -14.10
C ASP A 104 8.95 2.33 -14.22
N HIS A 105 8.42 1.75 -13.14
CA HIS A 105 7.84 0.40 -13.15
C HIS A 105 6.58 0.32 -14.02
N ALA A 106 6.29 -0.86 -14.57
CA ALA A 106 5.02 -1.09 -15.27
C ALA A 106 3.82 -0.97 -14.32
N ASP A 107 2.68 -0.51 -14.84
CA ASP A 107 1.45 -0.36 -14.06
C ASP A 107 1.01 -1.70 -13.46
N ASN A 108 0.75 -1.72 -12.16
CA ASN A 108 0.30 -2.91 -11.43
C ASN A 108 -1.20 -3.18 -11.61
N ASN A 109 -1.64 -3.37 -12.85
CA ASN A 109 -3.03 -3.60 -13.21
C ASN A 109 -3.61 -4.93 -12.68
N THR A 110 -2.75 -5.83 -12.20
CA THR A 110 -3.19 -7.14 -11.67
C THR A 110 -3.66 -7.01 -10.23
N TYR A 111 -2.94 -6.25 -9.41
CA TYR A 111 -3.18 -6.16 -7.96
C TYR A 111 -3.76 -4.82 -7.52
N ILE A 112 -3.59 -3.76 -8.31
CA ILE A 112 -4.11 -2.42 -7.99
C ILE A 112 -5.25 -2.05 -8.92
N GLY A 113 -6.39 -1.73 -8.32
CA GLY A 113 -7.58 -1.19 -8.98
C GLY A 113 -7.92 0.22 -8.51
N ALA A 114 -9.06 0.72 -8.97
CA ALA A 114 -9.64 1.98 -8.51
C ALA A 114 -11.13 1.77 -8.19
N ILE A 115 -11.57 2.30 -7.05
CA ILE A 115 -12.98 2.36 -6.69
C ILE A 115 -13.61 3.50 -7.49
N LYS A 116 -14.65 3.21 -8.27
CA LYS A 116 -15.40 4.19 -9.08
C LYS A 116 -16.83 4.31 -8.60
#